data_AF-A0A7V5S222-F1
#
_entry.id   AF-A0A7V5S222-F1
#
_cell.length_a   1.000
_cell.length_b   1.000
_cell.length_c   1.000
_cell.angle_alpha   90.00
_cell.angle_beta   90.00
_cell.angle_gamma   90.00
#
_symmetry.space_group_name_H-M   'P 1'
#
loop_
_entity.id
_entity.type
_entity.pdbx_description
1 polymer ?
#
loop_
_entity_poly.entity_id
_entity_poly.type
_entity_poly.pdbx_seq_one_letter_code
_entity_poly.pdbx_strand_id
1 'polypeptide(L)' 'MEPTQKPDVEDLPEVVRRVLEFKEARRRQLAQLPPEEKLRIIVEMQKWARVAHIATGRPPTPVWNLEVLMRRADEPPNQV' A
#
# COMPACT_ATOMS: atom_id res chain seq x y z
N MET A 1 -21.13 18.87 12.76
CA MET A 1 -20.59 17.50 12.82
C MET A 1 -19.64 17.46 13.98
N GLU A 2 -19.98 16.75 15.06
CA GLU A 2 -19.07 16.60 16.20
C GLU A 2 -17.89 15.71 15.80
N PRO A 3 -16.64 16.05 16.19
CA PRO A 3 -15.49 15.21 15.91
C PRO A 3 -15.64 13.92 16.72
N THR A 4 -15.79 12.78 16.05
CA THR A 4 -15.68 11.46 16.68
C THR A 4 -14.32 11.37 17.36
N GLN A 5 -14.34 11.43 18.69
CA GLN A 5 -13.17 11.27 19.53
C GLN A 5 -12.54 9.92 19.21
N LYS A 6 -11.32 9.94 18.66
CA LYS A 6 -10.60 8.69 18.39
C LYS A 6 -10.40 8.01 19.75
N PRO A 7 -10.74 6.71 19.88
CA PRO A 7 -10.52 6.00 21.13
C PRO A 7 -9.04 6.09 21.50
N ASP A 8 -8.77 6.38 22.77
CA ASP A 8 -7.40 6.45 23.25
C ASP A 8 -6.76 5.06 23.12
N VAL A 9 -5.53 5.00 22.61
CA VAL A 9 -4.88 3.71 22.27
C VAL A 9 -4.64 2.87 23.52
N GLU A 10 -4.58 3.51 24.69
CA GLU A 10 -4.42 2.90 26.00
C GLU A 10 -5.66 2.09 26.43
N ASP A 11 -6.86 2.50 26.01
CA ASP A 11 -8.13 1.84 26.37
C ASP A 11 -8.47 0.62 25.50
N LEU A 12 -7.63 0.33 24.50
CA LEU A 12 -7.86 -0.79 23.58
C LEU A 12 -7.46 -2.13 24.23
N PRO A 13 -8.18 -3.23 23.91
CA PRO A 13 -7.75 -4.57 24.28
C PRO A 13 -6.32 -4.83 23.80
N GLU A 14 -5.51 -5.53 24.62
CA GLU A 14 -4.09 -5.80 24.35
C GLU A 14 -3.83 -6.36 22.95
N VAL A 15 -4.71 -7.26 22.48
CA VAL A 15 -4.62 -7.85 21.13
C VAL A 15 -4.75 -6.78 20.05
N VAL A 16 -5.67 -5.82 20.23
CA VAL A 16 -5.88 -4.72 19.30
C VAL A 16 -4.66 -3.79 19.30
N ARG A 17 -4.14 -3.46 20.49
CA ARG A 17 -2.94 -2.61 20.64
C ARG A 17 -1.73 -3.20 19.91
N ARG A 18 -1.44 -4.49 20.13
CA ARG A 18 -0.36 -5.21 19.42
C ARG A 18 -0.53 -5.21 17.91
N VAL A 19 -1.75 -5.40 17.40
CA VAL A 19 -2.02 -5.35 15.96
C VAL A 19 -1.75 -3.95 15.41
N LEU A 20 -2.13 -2.90 16.14
CA LEU A 20 -1.87 -1.52 15.73
C LEU A 20 -0.38 -1.19 15.72
N GLU A 21 0.34 -1.54 16.77
CA GLU A 21 1.80 -1.37 16.87
C GLU A 21 2.53 -2.12 15.74
N PHE A 22 2.15 -3.37 15.48
CA PHE A 22 2.71 -4.15 14.37
C PHE A 22 2.44 -3.47 13.01
N LYS A 23 1.20 -3.03 12.77
CA LYS A 23 0.84 -2.31 11.54
C LYS A 23 1.62 -1.02 11.39
N GLU A 24 1.82 -0.28 12.48
CA GLU A 24 2.59 0.95 12.48
C GLU A 24 4.07 0.71 12.18
N ALA A 25 4.69 -0.25 12.86
CA ALA A 25 6.07 -0.67 12.59
C ALA A 25 6.24 -1.09 11.12
N ARG A 26 5.30 -1.87 10.59
CA ARG A 26 5.30 -2.27 9.18
C ARG A 26 5.17 -1.10 8.23
N ARG A 27 4.29 -0.12 8.52
CA ARG A 27 4.18 1.11 7.71
C ARG A 27 5.48 1.90 7.69
N ARG A 28 6.15 2.04 8.84
CA ARG A 28 7.46 2.72 8.92
C ARG A 28 8.52 2.02 8.07
N GLN A 29 8.59 0.68 8.14
CA GLN A 29 9.49 -0.11 7.29
C GLN A 29 9.20 0.10 5.80
N LEU A 30 7.93 0.01 5.39
CA LEU A 30 7.53 0.20 4.00
C LEU A 30 7.80 1.63 3.51
N ALA A 31 7.67 2.64 4.37
CA ALA A 31 7.95 4.03 4.04
C ALA A 31 9.43 4.26 3.71
N GLN A 32 10.34 3.49 4.32
CA GLN A 32 11.78 3.59 4.09
C GLN A 32 12.27 2.87 2.84
N LEU A 33 11.42 2.05 2.21
CA LEU A 33 11.80 1.35 0.99
C LEU A 33 12.11 2.33 -0.16
N PRO A 34 13.08 2.01 -1.02
CA PRO A 34 13.34 2.81 -2.20
C PRO A 34 12.14 2.76 -3.16
N PRO A 35 11.93 3.78 -4.00
CA PRO A 35 10.77 3.88 -4.88
C PRO A 35 10.54 2.63 -5.75
N GLU A 36 11.60 2.01 -6.26
CA GLU A 36 11.53 0.84 -7.14
C GLU A 36 10.93 -0.37 -6.41
N GLU A 37 11.29 -0.55 -5.14
CA GLU A 37 10.76 -1.66 -4.34
C GLU A 37 9.29 -1.42 -3.97
N LYS A 38 8.91 -0.16 -3.70
CA LYS A 38 7.49 0.20 -3.52
C LYS A 38 6.68 -0.09 -4.78
N LEU A 39 7.22 0.22 -5.97
CA LEU A 39 6.55 -0.08 -7.24
C LEU A 39 6.38 -1.59 -7.46
N ARG A 40 7.40 -2.40 -7.14
CA ARG A 40 7.29 -3.87 -7.19
C ARG A 40 6.15 -4.39 -6.33
N ILE A 41 6.05 -3.92 -5.09
CA ILE A 41 4.97 -4.30 -4.16
C ILE A 41 3.60 -3.94 -4.73
N ILE A 42 3.44 -2.73 -5.25
CA ILE A 42 2.15 -2.26 -5.81
C ILE A 42 1.75 -3.10 -7.02
N VAL A 43 2.66 -3.34 -7.96
CA VAL A 43 2.39 -4.15 -9.15
C VAL A 43 2.00 -5.57 -8.76
N GLU A 44 2.67 -6.14 -7.75
CA GLU A 44 2.30 -7.45 -7.24
C GLU A 44 0.88 -7.41 -6.66
N MET A 45 0.55 -6.48 -5.77
CA MET A 45 -0.81 -6.33 -5.25
C MET A 45 -1.88 -6.19 -6.35
N GLN A 46 -1.57 -5.49 -7.45
CA GLN A 46 -2.46 -5.38 -8.61
C GLN A 46 -2.71 -6.72 -9.30
N LYS A 47 -1.68 -7.58 -9.44
CA LYS A 47 -1.85 -8.93 -10.01
C LYS A 47 -2.78 -9.77 -9.15
N TRP A 48 -2.61 -9.74 -7.82
CA TRP A 48 -3.47 -10.46 -6.89
C TRP A 48 -4.91 -9.96 -6.95
N ALA A 49 -5.10 -8.64 -6.97
CA ALA A 49 -6.42 -8.02 -7.12
C ALA A 49 -7.08 -8.40 -8.46
N ARG A 50 -6.30 -8.45 -9.55
CA ARG A 50 -6.79 -8.88 -10.87
C ARG A 50 -7.34 -10.29 -10.84
N VAL A 51 -6.62 -11.23 -10.21
CA VAL A 51 -7.08 -12.63 -10.05
C VAL A 51 -8.39 -12.68 -9.26
N ALA A 52 -8.46 -11.97 -8.12
CA ALA A 52 -9.67 -11.91 -7.30
C ALA A 52 -10.86 -11.29 -8.05
N HIS A 53 -10.64 -10.25 -8.86
CA HIS A 53 -11.69 -9.61 -9.64
C HIS A 53 -12.25 -10.55 -10.72
N ILE A 54 -11.38 -11.22 -11.46
CA ILE A 54 -11.79 -12.22 -12.47
C ILE A 54 -12.63 -13.31 -11.80
N ALA A 55 -12.18 -13.83 -10.65
CA ALA A 55 -12.90 -14.88 -9.91
C ALA A 55 -14.26 -14.43 -9.37
N THR A 56 -14.43 -13.14 -9.06
CA THR A 56 -15.67 -12.57 -8.50
C THR A 56 -16.58 -11.93 -9.55
N GLY A 57 -16.25 -12.05 -10.84
CA GLY A 57 -17.02 -11.45 -11.94
C GLY A 57 -16.92 -9.92 -12.03
N ARG A 58 -15.96 -9.32 -11.33
CA ARG A 58 -15.67 -7.88 -11.41
C ARG A 58 -14.71 -7.59 -12.56
N PRO A 59 -14.73 -6.38 -13.14
CA PRO A 59 -13.73 -5.97 -14.12
C PRO A 59 -12.30 -6.18 -13.60
N PRO A 60 -11.41 -6.81 -14.39
CA PRO A 60 -10.04 -7.10 -13.96
C PRO A 60 -9.28 -5.81 -13.62
N THR A 61 -8.59 -5.80 -12.47
CA THR A 61 -7.71 -4.67 -12.11
C THR A 61 -6.60 -4.51 -13.16
N PRO A 62 -6.38 -3.30 -13.69
CA PRO A 62 -5.25 -3.04 -14.57
C PRO A 62 -3.94 -3.21 -13.78
N VAL A 63 -2.99 -3.94 -14.37
CA VAL A 63 -1.66 -4.16 -13.80
C VAL A 63 -0.69 -3.27 -14.55
N TRP A 64 0.06 -2.44 -13.84
CA TRP A 64 1.05 -1.58 -14.48
C TRP A 64 2.23 -2.37 -15.04
N ASN A 65 2.80 -1.88 -16.14
CA ASN A 65 4.04 -2.43 -16.68
C ASN A 65 5.22 -1.95 -15.82
N LEU A 66 5.79 -2.84 -15.01
CA LEU A 66 6.89 -2.52 -14.11
C LEU A 66 8.14 -2.03 -14.86
N GLU A 67 8.48 -2.61 -16.01
CA GLU A 67 9.68 -2.20 -16.78
C GLU A 67 9.56 -0.75 -17.26
N VAL A 68 8.37 -0.37 -17.73
CA VAL A 68 8.08 1.02 -18.14
C VAL A 68 8.15 1.96 -16.94
N LEU A 69 7.66 1.53 -15.78
CA LEU A 69 7.71 2.34 -14.56
C LEU A 69 9.14 2.51 -14.04
N MET A 70 9.95 1.46 -14.05
CA MET A 70 11.35 1.54 -13.62
C MET A 70 12.15 2.48 -14.53
N ARG A 71 11.97 2.38 -15.85
CA ARG A 71 12.60 3.30 -16.80
C ARG A 71 12.25 4.76 -16.52
N ARG A 72 10.98 5.05 -16.21
CA ARG A 72 10.53 6.41 -15.88
C ARG A 72 11.02 6.92 -14.52
N ALA A 73 11.33 6.02 -13.59
CA ALA A 73 11.90 6.41 -12.30
C ALA A 73 13.37 6.85 -12.44
N ASP A 74 14.08 6.31 -13.43
CA ASP A 74 15.46 6.69 -13.76
C ASP A 74 15.54 8.02 -14.54
N GLU A 75 14.43 8.48 -15.12
CA GLU A 75 14.34 9.76 -15.80
C GLU A 75 14.28 10.90 -14.76
N PRO A 76 15.10 11.97 -14.91
CA PRO A 76 15.00 13.12 -14.01
C PRO A 76 13.58 13.68 -14.08
N PRO A 77 12.98 14.08 -12.93
CA PRO A 77 11.64 14.64 -12.94
C PRO A 77 11.67 15.87 -13.88
N ASN A 78 10.84 15.84 -14.92
CA ASN A 78 10.66 16.97 -15.82
C ASN A 78 10.46 18.23 -14.97
N GLN A 79 11.41 19.16 -15.06
CA GLN A 79 11.26 20.51 -14.54
C GLN A 79 10.15 21.16 -15.38
N VAL A 80 8.91 21.08 -14.89
CA VAL A 80 7.77 21.85 -15.40
C VAL A 80 7.60 23.07 -14.51
#